data_AF-A0A0C2CCQ7-F1
#
_entry.id   AF-A0A0C2CCQ7-F1
#
_cell.length_a   1.000
_cell.length_b   1.000
_cell.length_c   1.000
_cell.angle_alpha   90.00
_cell.angle_beta   90.00
_cell.angle_gamma   90.00
#
_symmetry.space_group_name_H-M   'P 1'
#
loop_
_entity.id
_entity.type
_entity.pdbx_description
1 polymer ?
#
loop_
_entity_poly.entity_id
_entity_poly.type
_entity_poly.pdbx_seq_one_letter_code
_entity_poly.pdbx_strand_id
1 'polypeptide(L)'
;MSNDLRTLEPAFKQILLNRDVIAIDQDPLGIMGKLVREVSAFSTSRELHCSSSKSIGVYLKPVTPTRGENTSFALAVLNKNELEVKVSIDK
;
A
#
# COMPACT_ATOMS: atom_id res chain seq x y z
N MET A 1 7.63 -11.48 11.84
CA MET A 1 8.75 -10.87 11.10
C MET A 1 9.78 -11.94 10.85
N SER A 2 10.17 -12.17 9.59
CA SER A 2 11.09 -13.26 9.22
C SER A 2 12.48 -12.78 8.77
N ASN A 3 12.74 -11.47 8.78
CA ASN A 3 14.04 -10.88 8.41
C ASN A 3 14.98 -10.75 9.62
N ASP A 4 16.29 -10.77 9.42
CA ASP A 4 17.28 -10.56 10.48
C ASP A 4 17.33 -9.08 10.88
N LEU A 5 16.90 -8.77 12.10
CA LEU A 5 16.81 -7.40 12.62
C LEU A 5 18.17 -6.81 13.00
N ARG A 6 19.20 -7.65 13.14
CA ARG A 6 20.55 -7.21 13.57
C ARG A 6 21.34 -6.58 12.43
N THR A 7 21.07 -7.01 11.20
CA THR A 7 21.79 -6.61 9.98
C THR A 7 20.96 -5.71 9.07
N LEU A 8 19.85 -5.17 9.58
CA LEU A 8 18.85 -4.49 8.78
C LEU A 8 19.29 -3.07 8.41
N GLU A 9 19.19 -2.71 7.13
CA GLU A 9 19.50 -1.35 6.66
C GLU A 9 18.56 -0.31 7.32
N PRO A 10 19.03 0.91 7.65
CA PRO A 10 18.22 1.93 8.30
C PRO A 10 16.89 2.25 7.61
N ALA A 11 16.84 2.20 6.28
CA ALA A 11 15.61 2.45 5.52
C ALA A 11 14.50 1.44 5.85
N PHE A 12 14.81 0.15 5.92
CA PHE A 12 13.84 -0.87 6.30
C PHE A 12 13.43 -0.71 7.77
N LYS A 13 14.36 -0.28 8.64
CA LYS A 13 14.08 -0.09 10.06
C LYS A 13 13.05 1.01 10.27
N GLN A 14 13.11 2.08 9.48
CA GLN A 14 12.14 3.17 9.52
C GLN A 14 10.74 2.71 9.14
N ILE A 15 10.61 1.84 8.12
CA ILE A 15 9.32 1.26 7.73
C ILE A 15 8.73 0.43 8.88
N LEU A 16 9.56 -0.44 9.47
CA LEU A 16 9.12 -1.37 10.52
C LEU A 16 8.79 -0.68 11.85
N LEU A 17 9.41 0.46 12.13
CA LEU A 17 9.22 1.22 13.36
C LEU A 17 8.27 2.41 13.19
N ASN A 18 7.60 2.54 12.04
CA ASN A 18 6.67 3.63 11.79
C ASN A 18 5.50 3.57 12.77
N ARG A 19 5.50 4.48 13.76
CA ARG A 19 4.52 4.50 14.86
C ARG A 19 3.11 4.77 14.38
N ASP A 20 2.95 5.57 13.34
CA ASP A 20 1.62 5.92 12.81
C ASP A 20 0.98 4.70 12.13
N VAL A 21 1.74 3.97 11.32
CA VAL A 21 1.25 2.73 10.69
C VAL A 21 0.98 1.65 11.73
N ILE A 22 1.84 1.51 12.74
CA ILE A 22 1.63 0.57 13.85
C ILE A 22 0.37 0.94 14.65
N ALA A 23 0.12 2.22 14.90
CA ALA A 23 -1.08 2.67 15.62
C ALA A 23 -2.36 2.33 14.85
N ILE A 24 -2.34 2.46 13.52
CA ILE A 24 -3.45 1.99 12.67
C ILE A 24 -3.60 0.48 12.77
N ASP A 25 -2.51 -0.30 12.71
CA ASP A 25 -2.56 -1.77 12.81
C ASP A 25 -3.16 -2.24 14.15
N GLN A 26 -2.68 -1.66 15.25
CA GLN A 26 -3.05 -1.98 16.62
C GLN A 26 -4.23 -1.18 17.16
N ASP A 27 -5.08 -0.63 16.28
CA ASP A 27 -6.26 0.12 16.69
C ASP A 27 -7.21 -0.78 17.53
N PRO A 28 -7.72 -0.28 18.67
CA PRO A 28 -8.49 -1.09 19.62
C PRO A 28 -9.85 -1.56 19.09
N LEU A 29 -10.36 -1.01 17.98
CA LEU A 29 -11.56 -1.59 17.35
C LEU A 29 -11.29 -3.00 16.82
N GLY A 30 -10.04 -3.35 16.50
CA GLY A 30 -9.66 -4.68 16.03
C GLY A 30 -10.30 -5.09 14.69
N ILE A 31 -10.85 -4.13 13.93
CA ILE A 31 -11.54 -4.39 12.66
C ILE A 31 -10.54 -4.40 11.51
N MET A 32 -10.58 -5.42 10.66
CA MET A 32 -9.72 -5.50 9.46
C MET A 32 -10.13 -4.48 8.39
N GLY A 33 -9.14 -3.86 7.73
CA GLY A 33 -9.37 -3.00 6.58
C GLY A 33 -9.91 -3.77 5.37
N LYS A 34 -10.77 -3.12 4.59
CA LYS A 34 -11.42 -3.70 3.40
C LYS A 34 -11.02 -2.93 2.14
N LEU A 35 -10.87 -3.65 1.03
CA LEU A 35 -10.78 -3.06 -0.30
C LEU A 35 -12.15 -2.48 -0.66
N VAL A 36 -12.24 -1.17 -0.85
CA VAL A 36 -13.50 -0.49 -1.20
C VAL A 36 -13.58 -0.12 -2.66
N ARG A 37 -12.42 0.02 -3.32
CA ARG A 37 -12.36 0.27 -4.75
C ARG A 37 -11.10 -0.32 -5.35
N GLU A 38 -11.25 -0.97 -6.49
CA GLU A 38 -10.15 -1.30 -7.37
C GLU A 38 -10.42 -0.67 -8.74
N VAL A 39 -9.45 0.07 -9.24
CA VAL A 39 -9.47 0.65 -10.58
C VAL A 39 -8.40 -0.04 -11.38
N SER A 40 -8.80 -0.93 -12.28
CA SER A 40 -7.91 -1.55 -13.24
C SER A 40 -8.00 -0.84 -14.59
N ALA A 41 -6.85 -0.55 -15.18
CA ALA A 41 -6.74 -0.07 -16.54
C ALA A 41 -6.08 -1.17 -17.37
N PHE A 42 -6.79 -1.70 -18.35
CA PHE A 42 -6.20 -2.62 -19.31
C PHE A 42 -5.51 -1.79 -20.38
N SER A 43 -4.18 -1.63 -20.29
CA SER A 43 -3.41 -1.04 -21.38
C SER A 43 -2.86 -2.16 -22.26
N THR A 44 -3.52 -2.41 -23.39
CA THR A 44 -2.99 -3.28 -24.44
C THR A 44 -1.87 -2.56 -25.18
N SER A 45 -0.62 -2.72 -24.74
CA SER A 45 0.53 -2.30 -25.56
C SER A 45 0.81 -3.39 -26.58
N ARG A 46 0.67 -3.04 -27.87
CA ARG A 46 0.77 -3.96 -29.01
C ARG A 46 2.20 -4.46 -29.30
N GLU A 47 3.20 -3.99 -28.56
CA GLU A 47 4.62 -4.14 -28.91
C GLU A 47 5.44 -5.07 -28.02
N LEU A 48 4.93 -5.52 -26.86
CA LEU A 48 5.59 -6.57 -26.10
C LEU A 48 4.52 -7.47 -25.47
N HIS A 49 4.75 -8.78 -25.52
CA HIS A 49 4.00 -9.84 -24.85
C HIS A 49 4.09 -9.70 -23.31
N CYS A 50 3.61 -8.59 -22.77
CA CYS A 50 3.56 -8.32 -21.34
C CYS A 50 2.16 -7.83 -20.98
N SER A 51 1.40 -8.69 -20.31
CA SER A 51 0.13 -8.33 -19.71
C SER A 51 0.39 -7.55 -18.42
N SER A 52 0.76 -6.28 -18.55
CA SER A 52 0.93 -5.43 -17.37
C SER A 52 -0.45 -4.97 -16.88
N SER A 53 -0.91 -5.58 -15.80
CA SER A 53 -2.19 -5.28 -15.18
C SER A 53 -2.06 -4.02 -14.33
N LYS A 54 -2.32 -2.85 -14.92
CA LYS A 54 -2.33 -1.59 -14.17
C LYS A 54 -3.53 -1.58 -13.24
N SER A 55 -3.29 -1.51 -11.93
CA SER A 55 -4.35 -1.48 -10.93
C SER A 55 -4.00 -0.59 -9.75
N ILE A 56 -4.98 0.20 -9.31
CA ILE A 56 -4.92 1.01 -8.09
C ILE A 56 -5.99 0.47 -7.15
N GLY A 57 -5.58 0.10 -5.94
CA GLY A 57 -6.46 -0.36 -4.86
C GLY A 57 -6.65 0.73 -3.82
N VAL A 58 -7.89 0.92 -3.36
CA VAL A 58 -8.25 1.82 -2.27
C VAL A 58 -8.82 1.00 -1.13
N TYR A 59 -8.18 1.09 0.04
CA TYR A 59 -8.55 0.34 1.25
C TYR A 59 -9.00 1.29 2.34
N LEU A 60 -10.02 0.89 3.10
CA LEU A 60 -10.50 1.59 4.28
C LEU A 60 -10.47 0.66 5.50
N LYS A 61 -9.92 1.15 6.61
CA LYS A 61 -9.98 0.48 7.92
C LYS A 61 -10.71 1.40 8.91
N PRO A 62 -11.83 0.96 9.52
CA PRO A 62 -12.42 1.69 10.65
C PRO A 62 -11.43 1.77 11.80
N VAL A 63 -11.28 2.95 12.38
CA VAL A 63 -10.35 3.22 13.49
C VAL A 63 -10.98 4.18 14.51
N THR A 64 -10.38 4.23 15.69
CA THR A 64 -10.70 5.22 16.71
C THR A 64 -10.21 6.63 16.30
N PRO A 65 -10.85 7.71 16.81
CA PRO A 65 -12.00 7.73 17.70
C PRO A 65 -13.33 7.42 16.99
N THR A 66 -14.30 6.95 17.77
CA THR A 66 -15.69 6.75 17.33
C THR A 66 -16.59 7.85 17.89
N ARG A 67 -17.64 8.21 17.16
CA ARG A 67 -18.62 9.22 17.56
C ARG A 67 -20.02 8.64 17.35
N GLY A 68 -20.62 8.13 18.43
CA GLY A 68 -21.88 7.38 18.35
C GLY A 68 -21.68 6.11 17.53
N GLU A 69 -22.48 5.95 16.49
CA GLU A 69 -22.40 4.80 15.56
C GLU A 69 -21.34 4.98 14.45
N ASN A 70 -20.75 6.18 14.34
CA ASN A 70 -19.77 6.49 13.32
C ASN A 70 -18.34 6.23 13.80
N THR A 71 -17.50 5.75 12.90
CA THR A 71 -16.07 5.51 13.14
C THR A 71 -15.24 6.45 12.28
N SER A 72 -14.01 6.75 12.72
CA SER A 72 -13.01 7.35 11.85
C SER A 72 -12.44 6.28 10.91
N PHE A 73 -11.77 6.68 9.83
CA PHE A 73 -11.22 5.73 8.87
C PHE A 73 -9.76 6.03 8.53
N ALA A 74 -8.94 4.99 8.49
CA ALA A 74 -7.66 5.01 7.81
C ALA A 74 -7.86 4.65 6.33
N LEU A 75 -7.31 5.48 5.44
CA LEU A 75 -7.36 5.33 4.00
C LEU A 75 -5.98 4.94 3.48
N ALA A 76 -5.90 3.86 2.71
CA ALA A 76 -4.69 3.49 1.99
C ALA A 76 -4.96 3.43 0.48
N VAL A 77 -4.09 4.10 -0.29
CA VAL A 77 -4.09 4.05 -1.75
C VAL A 77 -2.85 3.28 -2.18
N LEU A 78 -3.06 2.11 -2.78
CA LEU A 78 -2.01 1.21 -3.24
C LEU A 78 -1.93 1.27 -4.76
N ASN A 79 -0.83 1.82 -5.27
CA ASN A 79 -0.49 1.73 -6.68
C ASN A 79 0.22 0.40 -6.95
N LYS A 80 -0.38 -0.48 -7.76
CA LYS A 80 0.20 -1.77 -8.17
C LYS A 80 0.79 -1.73 -9.58
N ASN A 81 0.90 -0.55 -10.19
CA ASN A 81 1.45 -0.40 -11.54
C ASN A 81 2.96 -0.67 -11.51
N GLU A 82 3.42 -1.48 -12.47
CA GLU A 82 4.85 -1.61 -12.74
C GLU A 82 5.36 -0.33 -13.39
N LEU A 83 6.44 0.23 -12.85
CA LEU A 83 7.12 1.37 -13.44
C LEU A 83 8.03 0.87 -14.56
N GLU A 84 7.75 1.26 -15.80
CA GLU A 84 8.71 1.14 -16.89
C GLU A 84 9.85 2.16 -16.67
N VAL A 85 10.99 1.70 -16.17
CA VAL A 85 12.19 2.53 -16.04
C VAL A 85 12.80 2.73 -17.43
N LYS A 86 12.53 3.88 -18.06
CA LYS A 86 13.24 4.28 -19.28
C LYS A 86 14.65 4.71 -18.91
N VAL A 87 15.64 3.89 -19.22
CA VAL A 87 17.05 4.26 -19.12
C VAL A 87 17.40 5.10 -20.34
N SER A 88 17.50 6.41 -20.16
CA SER A 88 18.12 7.30 -21.15
C SER A 88 19.63 7.16 -21.02
N ILE A 89 20.28 6.55 -22.02
CA ILE A 89 21.74 6.59 -22.13
C ILE A 89 22.06 7.90 -22.85
N ASP A 90 22.40 8.93 -22.08
CA ASP A 90 23.05 10.12 -22.63
C ASP A 90 24.44 9.69 -23.15
N LYS A 91 24.65 9.84 -24.45
CA LYS A 91 25.92 9.60 -25.15
C LYS A 91 26.83 10.81 -25.05
#